data_AF-A0A2E9H2X0-F1
#
_entry.id   AF-A0A2E9H2X0-F1
#
_cell.length_a   1.000
_cell.length_b   1.000
_cell.length_c   1.000
_cell.angle_alpha   90.00
_cell.angle_beta   90.00
_cell.angle_gamma   90.00
#
_symmetry.space_group_name_H-M   'P 1'
#
loop_
_entity.id
_entity.type
_entity.pdbx_description
1 polymer ?
#
loop_
_entity_poly.entity_id
_entity_poly.type
_entity_poly.pdbx_seq_one_letter_code
_entity_poly.pdbx_strand_id
1 'polypeptide(L)'
;MHEQKPRSILVVPVNNETIDVQAPTSVLATLPMVLGERGYYVFPVNTVKTLLENEGYYEPAEIHAAPPESLASMFGADTVLYVTIHEWTSQYMLISTTTTVDFEYRLVNADGTELWRARKQLSYNPNNQNSTGNPLADLISMAVTAAIERAAPNYLPLTRTANAQTFYNLQRGLPPGPYSPAYDEYYKQLNAQ
;
A
#
# COMPACT_ATOMS: atom_id res chain seq x y z
N MET A 1 -13.53 -8.72 -7.18
CA MET A 1 -13.19 -7.32 -7.56
C MET A 1 -13.77 -6.87 -8.91
N HIS A 2 -13.63 -7.64 -10.00
CA HIS A 2 -14.10 -7.22 -11.34
C HIS A 2 -15.61 -7.01 -11.45
N GLU A 3 -16.41 -7.77 -10.70
CA GLU A 3 -17.86 -7.63 -10.65
C GLU A 3 -18.29 -6.40 -9.83
N GLN A 4 -17.66 -6.22 -8.67
CA GLN A 4 -18.00 -5.16 -7.71
C GLN A 4 -17.61 -3.76 -8.18
N LYS A 5 -16.58 -3.64 -9.04
CA LYS A 5 -16.12 -2.37 -9.65
C LYS A 5 -16.06 -1.20 -8.66
N PRO A 6 -15.36 -1.36 -7.52
CA PRO A 6 -15.34 -0.34 -6.47
C PRO A 6 -14.75 0.96 -7.00
N ARG A 7 -15.32 2.10 -6.57
CA ARG A 7 -14.93 3.43 -7.05
C ARG A 7 -14.09 4.17 -6.02
N SER A 8 -14.32 3.86 -4.74
CA SER A 8 -13.72 4.54 -3.60
C SER A 8 -13.05 3.56 -2.63
N ILE A 9 -11.91 3.95 -2.08
CA ILE A 9 -11.10 3.17 -1.13
C ILE A 9 -10.89 3.99 0.14
N LEU A 10 -11.46 3.51 1.24
CA LEU A 10 -11.20 4.00 2.59
C LEU A 10 -9.94 3.33 3.14
N VAL A 11 -8.84 4.08 3.23
CA VAL A 11 -7.62 3.60 3.87
C VAL A 11 -7.71 3.87 5.37
N VAL A 12 -7.85 2.81 6.16
CA VAL A 12 -7.87 2.93 7.63
C VAL A 12 -6.46 3.02 8.20
N PRO A 13 -6.29 3.47 9.46
CA PRO A 13 -5.00 3.45 10.14
C PRO A 13 -4.28 2.10 9.99
N VAL A 14 -2.98 2.18 9.71
CA VAL A 14 -2.13 1.01 9.43
C VAL A 14 -1.86 0.27 10.75
N ASN A 15 -2.09 -1.04 10.76
CA ASN A 15 -1.73 -1.87 11.90
C ASN A 15 -0.21 -2.13 11.88
N ASN A 16 0.48 -1.82 12.97
CA ASN A 16 1.93 -1.89 13.05
C ASN A 16 2.36 -2.98 14.02
N GLU A 17 2.89 -4.09 13.52
CA GLU A 17 3.42 -5.18 14.35
C GLU A 17 4.93 -5.03 14.63
N THR A 18 5.49 -3.86 14.31
CA THR A 18 6.91 -3.54 14.50
C THR A 18 7.11 -2.53 15.63
N ILE A 19 8.36 -2.30 16.02
CA ILE A 19 8.72 -1.35 17.08
C ILE A 19 8.86 0.10 16.60
N ASP A 20 8.90 0.34 15.29
CA ASP A 20 9.11 1.68 14.74
C ASP A 20 7.77 2.42 14.62
N VAL A 21 7.59 3.44 15.46
CA VAL A 21 6.37 4.26 15.52
C VAL A 21 6.14 5.12 14.25
N GLN A 22 7.16 5.31 13.40
CA GLN A 22 7.06 6.09 12.16
C GLN A 22 6.76 5.22 10.92
N ALA A 23 6.76 3.89 11.05
CA ALA A 23 6.48 2.98 9.95
C ALA A 23 5.09 3.22 9.30
N PRO A 24 3.99 3.37 10.09
CA PRO A 24 2.66 3.72 9.55
C PRO A 24 2.64 5.01 8.74
N THR A 25 3.34 6.06 9.22
CA THR A 25 3.40 7.37 8.56
C THR A 25 3.97 7.24 7.14
N SER A 26 5.00 6.42 6.95
CA SER A 26 5.63 6.21 5.64
C SER A 26 4.70 5.49 4.66
N VAL A 27 3.91 4.52 5.14
CA VAL A 27 2.88 3.84 4.34
C VAL A 27 1.81 4.83 3.93
N LEU A 28 1.23 5.57 4.89
CA LEU A 28 0.15 6.54 4.63
C LEU A 28 0.61 7.73 3.77
N ALA A 29 1.89 8.10 3.80
CA ALA A 29 2.44 9.16 2.95
C ALA A 29 2.58 8.76 1.47
N THR A 30 2.48 7.48 1.14
CA THR A 30 2.75 6.97 -0.23
C THR A 30 1.55 6.24 -0.83
N LEU A 31 0.72 5.60 -0.01
CA LEU A 31 -0.41 4.80 -0.45
C LEU A 31 -1.47 5.59 -1.23
N PRO A 32 -1.93 6.79 -0.77
CA PRO A 32 -2.99 7.52 -1.46
C PRO A 32 -2.62 7.93 -2.87
N MET A 33 -1.34 8.30 -3.09
CA MET A 33 -0.84 8.65 -4.42
C MET A 33 -0.95 7.45 -5.37
N VAL A 34 -0.41 6.30 -4.97
CA VAL A 34 -0.40 5.09 -5.82
C VAL A 34 -1.81 4.59 -6.14
N LEU A 35 -2.73 4.64 -5.17
CA LEU A 35 -4.13 4.26 -5.39
C LEU A 35 -4.89 5.28 -6.27
N GLY A 36 -4.61 6.58 -6.08
CA GLY A 36 -5.15 7.65 -6.92
C GLY A 36 -4.68 7.54 -8.37
N GLU A 37 -3.40 7.26 -8.60
CA GLU A 37 -2.83 7.00 -9.93
C GLU A 37 -3.42 5.73 -10.58
N ARG A 38 -3.92 4.78 -9.77
CA ARG A 38 -4.71 3.65 -10.25
C ARG A 38 -6.14 4.00 -10.64
N GLY A 39 -6.59 5.23 -10.40
CA GLY A 39 -7.91 5.71 -10.79
C GLY A 39 -8.99 5.47 -9.75
N TYR A 40 -8.63 5.30 -8.48
CA TYR A 40 -9.59 5.21 -7.38
C TYR A 40 -9.74 6.56 -6.67
N TYR A 41 -10.94 6.85 -6.17
CA TYR A 41 -11.10 7.90 -5.17
C TYR A 41 -10.58 7.40 -3.83
N VAL A 42 -9.62 8.10 -3.23
CA VAL A 42 -9.04 7.73 -1.93
C VAL A 42 -9.42 8.79 -0.92
N PHE A 43 -10.02 8.37 0.19
CA PHE A 43 -10.37 9.28 1.27
C PHE A 43 -9.11 9.88 1.91
N PRO A 44 -9.09 11.18 2.25
CA PRO A 44 -7.93 11.79 2.91
C PRO A 44 -7.60 11.10 4.23
N VAL A 45 -6.44 10.45 4.30
CA VAL A 45 -6.05 9.57 5.42
C VAL A 45 -6.07 10.26 6.79
N ASN A 46 -5.75 11.56 6.85
CA ASN A 46 -5.83 12.33 8.09
C ASN A 46 -7.29 12.53 8.54
N THR A 47 -8.20 12.85 7.62
CA THR A 47 -9.62 12.99 7.93
C THR A 47 -10.22 11.66 8.38
N VAL A 48 -9.82 10.56 7.74
CA VAL A 48 -10.23 9.21 8.14
C VAL A 48 -9.80 8.92 9.57
N LYS A 49 -8.52 9.12 9.88
CA LYS A 49 -8.00 8.95 11.24
C LYS A 49 -8.77 9.78 12.27
N THR A 50 -8.91 11.09 12.02
CA THR A 50 -9.58 11.99 12.97
C THR A 50 -11.05 11.63 13.18
N LEU A 51 -11.78 11.23 12.13
CA LEU A 51 -13.17 10.85 12.28
C LEU A 51 -13.30 9.53 13.06
N LEU A 52 -12.46 8.53 12.76
CA LEU A 52 -12.44 7.27 13.51
C LEU A 52 -12.15 7.50 14.99
N GLU A 53 -11.17 8.35 15.32
CA GLU A 53 -10.87 8.73 16.71
C GLU A 53 -12.06 9.39 17.41
N ASN A 54 -12.80 10.28 16.71
CA ASN A 54 -14.02 10.90 17.25
C ASN A 54 -15.14 9.89 17.50
N GLU A 55 -15.22 8.83 16.70
CA GLU A 55 -16.16 7.72 16.87
C GLU A 55 -15.68 6.66 17.88
N GLY A 56 -14.57 6.91 18.58
CA GLY A 56 -14.04 6.05 19.63
C GLY A 56 -13.07 4.97 19.13
N TYR A 57 -12.69 4.98 17.85
CA TYR A 57 -11.72 4.06 17.28
C TYR A 57 -10.31 4.66 17.32
N TYR A 58 -9.57 4.37 18.38
CA TYR A 58 -8.21 4.88 18.57
C TYR A 58 -7.14 3.92 18.09
N GLU A 59 -7.31 2.63 18.37
CA GLU A 59 -6.28 1.62 18.12
C GLU A 59 -6.43 1.00 16.72
N PRO A 60 -5.39 1.00 15.87
CA PRO A 60 -5.44 0.38 14.54
C PRO A 60 -5.85 -1.09 14.58
N ALA A 61 -5.38 -1.86 15.56
CA ALA A 61 -5.76 -3.26 15.71
C ALA A 61 -7.27 -3.44 15.94
N GLU A 62 -7.89 -2.57 16.73
CA GLU A 62 -9.34 -2.57 16.96
C GLU A 62 -10.11 -2.16 15.71
N ILE A 63 -9.61 -1.16 14.97
CA ILE A 63 -10.18 -0.76 13.67
C ILE A 63 -10.12 -1.93 12.68
N HIS A 64 -9.04 -2.70 12.66
CA HIS A 64 -8.90 -3.85 11.76
C HIS A 64 -9.83 -5.02 12.13
N ALA A 65 -10.22 -5.12 13.40
CA ALA A 65 -11.18 -6.09 13.90
C ALA A 65 -12.64 -5.62 13.79
N ALA A 66 -12.87 -4.33 13.56
CA ALA A 66 -14.22 -3.77 13.44
C ALA A 66 -14.91 -4.26 12.15
N PRO A 67 -16.26 -4.37 12.16
CA PRO A 67 -17.03 -4.72 10.97
C PRO A 67 -16.73 -3.75 9.81
N PRO A 68 -16.29 -4.24 8.63
CA PRO A 68 -16.02 -3.40 7.46
C PRO A 68 -17.22 -2.56 7.04
N GLU A 69 -18.44 -3.08 7.21
CA GLU A 69 -19.70 -2.42 6.90
C GLU A 69 -19.86 -1.14 7.72
N SER A 70 -19.55 -1.19 9.01
CA SER A 70 -19.63 -0.05 9.92
C SER A 70 -18.64 1.04 9.50
N LEU A 71 -17.38 0.66 9.26
CA LEU A 71 -16.33 1.57 8.82
C LEU A 71 -16.68 2.21 7.47
N ALA A 72 -17.11 1.41 6.49
CA ALA A 72 -17.49 1.90 5.17
C ALA A 72 -18.67 2.88 5.25
N SER A 73 -19.67 2.60 6.09
CA SER A 73 -20.89 3.42 6.22
C SER A 73 -20.63 4.83 6.78
N MET A 74 -19.66 4.99 7.69
CA MET A 74 -19.27 6.30 8.25
C MET A 74 -18.76 7.27 7.19
N PHE A 75 -18.15 6.74 6.12
CA PHE A 75 -17.54 7.54 5.06
C PHE A 75 -18.29 7.47 3.72
N GLY A 76 -19.27 6.56 3.59
CA GLY A 76 -19.89 6.23 2.30
C GLY A 76 -18.88 5.62 1.32
N ALA A 77 -17.95 4.81 1.82
CA ALA A 77 -16.93 4.17 1.00
C ALA A 77 -17.43 2.84 0.40
N ASP A 78 -17.00 2.52 -0.82
CA ASP A 78 -17.31 1.22 -1.43
C ASP A 78 -16.44 0.11 -0.84
N THR A 79 -15.20 0.42 -0.48
CA THR A 79 -14.24 -0.55 0.05
C THR A 79 -13.39 0.03 1.16
N VAL A 80 -12.91 -0.86 2.04
CA VAL A 80 -11.95 -0.57 3.10
C VAL A 80 -10.65 -1.29 2.81
N LEU A 81 -9.55 -0.54 2.79
CA LEU A 81 -8.18 -1.07 2.64
C LEU A 81 -7.50 -1.11 4.00
N TYR A 82 -7.18 -2.32 4.42
CA TYR A 82 -6.37 -2.62 5.60
C TYR A 82 -4.93 -2.85 5.17
N VAL A 83 -3.99 -2.29 5.92
CA VAL A 83 -2.56 -2.53 5.74
C VAL A 83 -1.94 -2.91 7.09
N THR A 84 -1.20 -4.01 7.10
CA THR A 84 -0.44 -4.47 8.27
C THR A 84 1.05 -4.46 7.94
N ILE A 85 1.87 -3.88 8.82
CA ILE A 85 3.33 -3.91 8.72
C ILE A 85 3.84 -5.06 9.58
N HIS A 86 4.41 -6.07 8.95
CA HIS A 86 5.02 -7.23 9.63
C HIS A 86 6.51 -7.04 9.89
N GLU A 87 7.22 -6.33 9.01
CA GLU A 87 8.65 -6.09 9.14
C GLU A 87 9.00 -4.65 8.75
N TRP A 88 9.87 -4.03 9.55
CA TRP A 88 10.40 -2.69 9.34
C TRP A 88 11.76 -2.58 10.03
N THR A 89 12.78 -3.23 9.47
CA THR A 89 14.04 -3.46 10.17
C THR A 89 15.23 -3.06 9.31
N SER A 90 16.24 -2.45 9.94
CA SER A 90 17.54 -2.22 9.33
C SER A 90 18.60 -2.97 10.15
N GLN A 91 19.17 -4.01 9.55
CA GLN A 91 20.21 -4.82 10.17
C GLN A 91 21.58 -4.27 9.77
N TYR A 92 22.34 -3.83 10.76
CA TYR A 92 23.69 -3.31 10.57
C TYR A 92 24.71 -4.44 10.69
N MET A 93 25.30 -4.83 9.56
CA MET A 93 26.50 -5.67 9.52
C MET A 93 27.73 -4.77 9.40
N LEU A 94 28.89 -5.24 9.88
CA LEU A 94 30.17 -4.48 9.95
C LEU A 94 30.50 -3.63 8.70
N ILE A 95 30.09 -4.07 7.51
CA ILE A 95 30.36 -3.39 6.24
C ILE A 95 29.11 -3.09 5.40
N SER A 96 27.91 -3.53 5.82
CA SER A 96 26.68 -3.38 5.01
C SER A 96 25.43 -3.25 5.88
N THR A 97 24.48 -2.44 5.46
CA THR A 97 23.15 -2.38 6.10
C THR A 97 22.11 -3.00 5.18
N THR A 98 21.33 -3.95 5.68
CA THR A 98 20.17 -4.48 4.96
C THR A 98 18.90 -3.92 5.59
N THR A 99 18.10 -3.20 4.81
CA THR A 99 16.79 -2.70 5.22
C THR A 99 15.70 -3.58 4.63
N THR A 100 14.81 -4.11 5.46
CA THR A 100 13.69 -4.97 5.05
C THR A 100 12.37 -4.36 5.46
N VAL A 101 11.39 -4.41 4.57
CA VAL A 101 9.97 -4.11 4.83
C VAL A 101 9.10 -5.27 4.42
N ASP A 102 8.03 -5.53 5.15
CA ASP A 102 6.99 -6.51 4.80
C ASP A 102 5.61 -5.95 5.12
N PHE A 103 4.77 -5.87 4.09
CA PHE A 103 3.42 -5.35 4.18
C PHE A 103 2.40 -6.40 3.73
N GLU A 104 1.35 -6.57 4.50
CA GLU A 104 0.12 -7.24 4.07
C GLU A 104 -0.95 -6.20 3.77
N TYR A 105 -1.67 -6.41 2.66
CA TYR A 105 -2.76 -5.56 2.21
C TYR A 105 -4.01 -6.42 2.03
N ARG A 106 -5.15 -5.92 2.52
CA ARG A 106 -6.44 -6.57 2.39
C ARG A 106 -7.51 -5.55 2.02
N LEU A 107 -8.16 -5.73 0.89
CA LEU A 107 -9.23 -4.86 0.39
C LEU A 107 -10.57 -5.58 0.57
N VAL A 108 -11.48 -4.96 1.30
CA VAL A 108 -12.77 -5.53 1.67
C VAL A 108 -13.89 -4.63 1.17
N ASN A 109 -14.95 -5.22 0.65
CA ASN A 109 -16.15 -4.49 0.23
C ASN A 109 -16.93 -3.97 1.43
N ALA A 110 -17.79 -2.97 1.20
CA ALA A 110 -18.69 -2.43 2.21
C ALA A 110 -19.71 -3.46 2.76
N ASP A 111 -19.86 -4.62 2.13
CA ASP A 111 -20.68 -5.76 2.60
C ASP A 111 -19.88 -6.83 3.36
N GLY A 112 -18.60 -6.56 3.67
CA GLY A 112 -17.71 -7.48 4.38
C GLY A 112 -16.98 -8.49 3.49
N THR A 113 -17.29 -8.59 2.20
CA THR A 113 -16.65 -9.52 1.28
C THR A 113 -15.19 -9.13 1.00
N GLU A 114 -14.23 -10.03 1.23
CA GLU A 114 -12.83 -9.80 0.84
C GLU A 114 -12.72 -9.81 -0.70
N LEU A 115 -12.29 -8.70 -1.29
CA LEU A 115 -12.19 -8.55 -2.74
C LEU A 115 -10.80 -8.85 -3.27
N TRP A 116 -9.78 -8.60 -2.46
CA TRP A 116 -8.39 -8.72 -2.87
C TRP A 116 -7.46 -8.75 -1.64
N ARG A 117 -6.36 -9.51 -1.74
CA ARG A 117 -5.32 -9.60 -0.73
C ARG A 117 -3.95 -9.79 -1.38
N ALA A 118 -2.93 -9.16 -0.82
CA ALA A 118 -1.55 -9.37 -1.22
C ALA A 118 -0.60 -9.17 -0.03
N ARG A 119 0.58 -9.80 -0.12
CA ARG A 119 1.69 -9.57 0.79
C ARG A 119 2.93 -9.24 -0.02
N LYS A 120 3.72 -8.28 0.46
CA LYS A 120 4.92 -7.82 -0.23
C LYS A 120 6.05 -7.55 0.76
N GLN A 121 7.05 -8.42 0.69
CA GLN A 121 8.35 -8.20 1.32
C GLN A 121 9.35 -7.65 0.31
N LEU A 122 10.14 -6.67 0.71
CA LEU A 122 11.29 -6.16 -0.03
C LEU A 122 12.47 -5.96 0.92
N SER A 123 13.67 -6.25 0.45
CA SER A 123 14.90 -5.93 1.15
C SER A 123 15.85 -5.14 0.24
N TYR A 124 16.62 -4.24 0.84
CA TYR A 124 17.60 -3.39 0.18
C TYR A 124 18.93 -3.48 0.90
N ASN A 125 20.01 -3.75 0.15
CA ASN A 125 21.38 -3.69 0.63
C ASN A 125 22.23 -2.89 -0.37
N PRO A 126 22.87 -1.78 0.04
CA PRO A 126 23.61 -0.89 -0.86
C PRO A 126 24.84 -1.56 -1.48
N ASN A 127 25.44 -2.56 -0.82
CA ASN A 127 26.62 -3.26 -1.33
C ASN A 127 26.27 -4.33 -2.37
N ASN A 128 24.98 -4.61 -2.56
CA ASN A 128 24.51 -5.62 -3.50
C ASN A 128 24.01 -5.00 -4.83
N GLN A 129 24.51 -3.80 -5.17
CA GLN A 129 24.28 -3.16 -6.46
C GLN A 129 25.01 -3.89 -7.59
N ASN A 130 24.49 -5.06 -7.98
CA ASN A 130 24.79 -5.67 -9.25
C ASN A 130 23.57 -5.49 -10.17
N SER A 131 23.80 -4.82 -11.30
CA SER A 131 22.88 -4.69 -12.43
C SER A 131 22.21 -6.04 -12.71
N THR A 132 20.91 -6.15 -12.43
CA THR A 132 20.20 -7.43 -12.52
C THR A 132 19.77 -7.76 -13.96
N GLY A 133 20.01 -6.85 -14.91
CA GLY A 133 19.64 -6.99 -16.31
C GLY A 133 18.14 -6.84 -16.56
N ASN A 134 17.39 -6.41 -15.55
CA ASN A 134 15.97 -6.10 -15.64
C ASN A 134 15.80 -4.58 -15.51
N PRO A 135 15.40 -3.86 -16.58
CA PRO A 135 15.41 -2.39 -16.62
C PRO A 135 14.49 -1.74 -15.57
N LEU A 136 13.45 -2.45 -15.09
CA LEU A 136 12.62 -1.97 -13.98
C LEU A 136 13.31 -2.12 -12.62
N ALA A 137 14.05 -3.20 -12.40
CA ALA A 137 14.84 -3.39 -11.19
C ALA A 137 16.03 -2.42 -11.13
N ASP A 138 16.63 -2.14 -12.29
CA ASP A 138 17.74 -1.20 -12.43
C ASP A 138 17.26 0.28 -12.29
N LEU A 139 16.04 0.62 -12.73
CA LEU A 139 15.44 1.95 -12.46
C LEU A 139 15.15 2.18 -10.98
N ILE A 140 14.69 1.14 -10.27
CA ILE A 140 14.46 1.19 -8.83
C ILE A 140 15.79 1.37 -8.08
N SER A 141 16.83 0.62 -8.47
CA SER A 141 18.15 0.77 -7.85
C SER A 141 18.72 2.18 -8.08
N MET A 142 18.53 2.76 -9.27
CA MET A 142 18.96 4.13 -9.59
C MET A 142 18.17 5.21 -8.83
N ALA A 143 16.84 5.10 -8.73
CA ALA A 143 16.01 6.06 -8.00
C ALA A 143 16.30 6.06 -6.48
N VAL A 144 16.66 4.90 -5.93
CA VAL A 144 17.09 4.77 -4.54
C VAL A 144 18.48 5.38 -4.34
N THR A 145 19.41 5.18 -5.29
CA THR A 145 20.80 5.70 -5.20
C THR A 145 20.86 7.23 -5.18
N ALA A 146 20.00 7.91 -5.94
CA ALA A 146 19.94 9.37 -5.95
C ALA A 146 19.42 9.99 -4.64
N ALA A 147 18.76 9.21 -3.78
CA ALA A 147 18.32 9.65 -2.45
C ALA A 147 19.38 9.46 -1.35
N ILE A 148 20.53 8.82 -1.66
CA ILE A 148 21.60 8.46 -0.72
C ILE A 148 22.59 9.61 -0.53
N GLU A 149 22.10 10.76 -0.10
CA GLU A 149 22.93 11.79 0.56
C GLU A 149 22.45 12.12 1.98
N ARG A 150 21.46 11.39 2.53
CA ARG A 150 20.91 11.71 3.86
C ARG A 150 20.85 10.51 4.80
N ALA A 151 21.82 10.47 5.71
CA ALA A 151 21.89 10.02 7.12
C ALA A 151 20.83 9.11 7.81
N ALA A 152 19.85 8.50 7.13
CA ALA A 152 18.88 7.59 7.73
C ALA A 152 18.62 6.38 6.82
N PRO A 153 18.25 5.21 7.37
CA PRO A 153 17.80 4.07 6.56
C PRO A 153 16.64 4.44 5.63
N ASN A 154 16.77 4.07 4.35
CA ASN A 154 15.89 4.50 3.25
C ASN A 154 14.59 3.68 3.19
N TYR A 155 13.72 3.83 4.18
CA TYR A 155 12.44 3.13 4.18
C TYR A 155 11.44 3.70 3.19
N LEU A 156 11.33 5.03 3.05
CA LEU A 156 10.30 5.67 2.22
C LEU A 156 10.39 5.27 0.73
N PRO A 157 11.57 5.25 0.06
CA PRO A 157 11.68 4.73 -1.30
C PRO A 157 11.31 3.25 -1.41
N LEU A 158 11.65 2.44 -0.40
CA LEU A 158 11.33 1.01 -0.36
C LEU A 158 9.81 0.80 -0.19
N THR A 159 9.15 1.60 0.64
CA THR A 159 7.69 1.62 0.82
C THR A 159 6.98 2.00 -0.48
N ARG A 160 7.44 3.06 -1.18
CA ARG A 160 6.89 3.42 -2.50
C ARG A 160 7.01 2.26 -3.49
N THR A 161 8.16 1.60 -3.51
CA THR A 161 8.42 0.46 -4.39
C THR A 161 7.52 -0.73 -4.05
N ALA A 162 7.34 -1.03 -2.75
CA ALA A 162 6.46 -2.11 -2.31
C ALA A 162 5.01 -1.84 -2.75
N ASN A 163 4.49 -0.64 -2.48
CA ASN A 163 3.16 -0.22 -2.92
C ASN A 163 3.02 -0.32 -4.45
N ALA A 164 3.95 0.30 -5.19
CA ALA A 164 3.92 0.28 -6.65
C ALA A 164 3.95 -1.14 -7.21
N GLN A 165 4.82 -2.03 -6.70
CA GLN A 165 4.88 -3.42 -7.17
C GLN A 165 3.64 -4.24 -6.79
N THR A 166 3.02 -3.95 -5.65
CA THR A 166 1.79 -4.62 -5.20
C THR A 166 0.60 -4.22 -6.06
N PHE A 167 0.31 -2.92 -6.16
CA PHE A 167 -0.84 -2.44 -6.91
C PHE A 167 -0.61 -2.58 -8.41
N TYR A 168 0.58 -2.18 -8.88
CA TYR A 168 1.29 -2.48 -10.14
C TYR A 168 1.02 -3.79 -10.87
N ASN A 169 0.87 -4.86 -10.10
CA ASN A 169 1.13 -6.20 -10.58
C ASN A 169 0.17 -6.62 -11.69
N LEU A 170 0.69 -7.09 -12.83
CA LEU A 170 -0.13 -7.45 -14.00
C LEU A 170 -1.07 -8.64 -13.73
N GLN A 171 -0.71 -9.54 -12.80
CA GLN A 171 -1.48 -10.77 -12.53
C GLN A 171 -2.34 -10.66 -11.28
N ARG A 172 -1.84 -9.96 -10.26
CA ARG A 172 -2.46 -9.90 -8.93
C ARG A 172 -2.62 -8.48 -8.40
N GLY A 173 -2.40 -7.47 -9.21
CA GLY A 173 -2.62 -6.08 -8.84
C GLY A 173 -4.09 -5.74 -8.83
N LEU A 174 -4.41 -4.52 -8.42
CA LEU A 174 -5.76 -4.01 -8.60
C LEU A 174 -6.02 -3.80 -10.11
N PRO A 175 -7.23 -4.01 -10.63
CA PRO A 175 -7.63 -3.48 -11.92
C PRO A 175 -7.54 -1.94 -11.92
N PRO A 176 -7.61 -1.28 -13.08
CA PRO A 176 -7.81 0.16 -13.12
C PRO A 176 -9.13 0.53 -12.41
N GLY A 177 -9.09 1.59 -11.61
CA GLY A 177 -10.28 2.22 -11.05
C GLY A 177 -11.01 3.08 -12.07
N PRO A 178 -12.25 3.53 -11.78
CA PRO A 178 -13.12 4.21 -12.73
C PRO A 178 -12.58 5.56 -13.26
N TYR A 179 -11.61 6.16 -12.57
CA TYR A 179 -10.98 7.42 -12.99
C TYR A 179 -9.67 7.20 -13.76
N SER A 180 -9.30 5.95 -14.03
CA SER A 180 -8.13 5.62 -14.85
C SER A 180 -8.48 5.72 -16.34
N PRO A 181 -7.61 6.31 -17.19
CA PRO A 181 -7.79 6.29 -18.63
C PRO A 181 -7.89 4.89 -19.24
N ALA A 182 -7.32 3.88 -18.56
CA ALA A 182 -7.33 2.49 -19.02
C ALA A 182 -8.61 1.71 -18.65
N TYR A 183 -9.54 2.31 -17.88
CA TYR A 183 -10.69 1.61 -17.31
C TYR A 183 -11.59 0.96 -18.37
N ASP A 184 -12.05 1.73 -19.35
CA ASP A 184 -12.99 1.25 -20.37
C ASP A 184 -12.36 0.18 -21.26
N GLU A 185 -11.10 0.39 -21.67
CA GLU A 185 -10.37 -0.58 -22.49
C GLU A 185 -10.16 -1.89 -21.76
N TYR A 186 -9.74 -1.83 -20.48
CA TYR A 186 -9.52 -2.99 -19.64
C TYR A 186 -10.78 -3.86 -19.51
N TYR A 187 -11.93 -3.27 -19.17
CA TYR A 187 -13.16 -4.02 -18.98
C TYR A 187 -13.80 -4.49 -20.29
N LYS A 188 -13.55 -3.81 -21.42
CA LYS A 188 -13.94 -4.32 -22.76
C LYS A 188 -13.17 -5.59 -23.10
N GLN A 189 -11.86 -5.59 -22.87
CA GLN A 189 -11.01 -6.76 -23.13
C GLN A 189 -11.36 -7.93 -22.20
N LEU A 190 -11.66 -7.65 -20.93
CA LEU A 190 -12.05 -8.67 -19.96
C LEU A 190 -13.37 -9.36 -20.34
N ASN A 191 -14.36 -8.60 -20.82
CA ASN A 191 -15.67 -9.16 -21.21
C ASN A 191 -15.64 -9.90 -22.57
N ALA A 192 -14.56 -9.76 -23.34
CA ALA A 192 -14.38 -10.42 -24.62
C ALA A 192 -13.70 -11.79 -24.53
N GLN A 193 -13.24 -12.18 -23.32
CA GLN A 193 -12.66 -13.48 -23.00
C GLN A 193 -13.71 -14.39 -22.35
#